data_AF-A0A3M2BW26-F1
#
_entry.id   AF-A0A3M2BW26-F1
#
_cell.length_a   1.000
_cell.length_b   1.000
_cell.length_c   1.000
_cell.angle_alpha   90.00
_cell.angle_beta   90.00
_cell.angle_gamma   90.00
#
_symmetry.space_group_name_H-M   'P 1'
#
loop_
_entity.id
_entity.type
_entity.pdbx_description
1 polymer ?
#
loop_
_entity_poly.entity_id
_entity_poly.type
_entity_poly.pdbx_seq_one_letter_code
_entity_poly.pdbx_strand_id
1 'polypeptide(L)'
;MVLASASLLAPGAAGGDVVSIRCRDEPPMLRGLRAERLIWQPAAAGEPLPELRPDAQEVRAYLLRFAGSLPEPTGCSAVALVRRVERRGNALYVELRDLDVAVVPRLEQHSLVVFDLAALRRRIERLHGQNRWSENLELIAEARRLGLDNEELAASERRARLQLDRQQGLAAFRQGRYREAVAPLARVAKKEPRDLDVCLTLARAHYRLREYGAASTTLARLQRRFPDQPEVAYLLGLVELSRDNHELAIGHFRAAVAAGYERACFYLGYALYEQGNYAAARRELERFLEYDGAPADEVRQARRLLLRIRGSRTPDNDLAQPDRGHSGGD
;
A
#
# COMPACT_ATOMS: atom_id res chain seq x y z
N MET A 1 20.58 -21.83 -31.41
CA MET A 1 20.47 -22.73 -32.57
C MET A 1 19.03 -22.69 -33.05
N VAL A 2 18.84 -22.53 -34.37
CA VAL A 2 17.63 -22.79 -35.16
C VAL A 2 16.50 -21.74 -35.23
N LEU A 3 16.52 -21.06 -36.39
CA LEU A 3 15.46 -20.79 -37.38
C LEU A 3 14.20 -20.01 -36.98
N ALA A 4 14.14 -18.76 -37.43
CA ALA A 4 12.88 -18.11 -37.80
C ALA A 4 12.70 -18.20 -39.32
N SER A 5 11.72 -18.98 -39.76
CA SER A 5 11.19 -18.92 -41.12
C SER A 5 10.19 -17.77 -41.21
N ALA A 6 10.52 -16.78 -42.05
CA ALA A 6 9.56 -15.79 -42.53
C ALA A 6 9.11 -16.24 -43.93
N SER A 7 7.84 -16.62 -44.07
CA SER A 7 7.26 -16.80 -45.39
C SER A 7 7.02 -15.42 -46.00
N LEU A 8 7.92 -15.00 -46.89
CA LEU A 8 7.69 -13.89 -47.81
C LEU A 8 6.46 -14.21 -48.66
N LEU A 9 5.37 -13.46 -48.49
CA LEU A 9 4.38 -13.35 -49.55
C LEU A 9 5.06 -12.62 -50.72
N ALA A 10 4.93 -13.18 -51.92
CA ALA A 10 5.63 -12.74 -53.11
C ALA A 10 5.38 -11.25 -53.42
N PRO A 11 6.36 -10.54 -54.01
CA PRO A 11 6.29 -9.10 -54.22
C PRO A 11 5.29 -8.76 -55.33
N GLY A 12 4.18 -8.14 -54.96
CA GLY A 12 3.19 -7.56 -55.88
C GLY A 12 3.19 -6.04 -55.76
N ALA A 13 3.58 -5.38 -56.84
CA ALA A 13 3.69 -3.94 -57.07
C ALA A 13 2.84 -2.98 -56.19
N ALA A 14 3.51 -1.92 -55.74
CA ALA A 14 2.92 -0.64 -55.30
C ALA A 14 1.92 -0.71 -54.14
N GLY A 15 2.43 -1.03 -52.96
CA GLY A 15 1.75 -0.83 -51.68
C GLY A 15 2.74 -1.20 -50.59
N GLY A 16 3.06 -0.26 -49.69
CA GLY A 16 4.01 -0.51 -48.62
C GLY A 16 3.57 -1.71 -47.79
N ASP A 17 4.36 -2.78 -47.85
CA ASP A 17 4.17 -3.98 -47.05
C ASP A 17 4.26 -3.60 -45.56
N VAL A 18 3.12 -3.48 -44.90
CA VAL A 18 3.06 -3.46 -43.44
C VAL A 18 3.44 -4.87 -42.97
N VAL A 19 4.73 -5.08 -42.73
CA VAL A 19 5.22 -6.30 -42.12
C VAL A 19 4.81 -6.26 -40.65
N SER A 20 3.65 -6.83 -40.31
CA SER A 20 3.28 -7.07 -38.92
C SER A 20 4.20 -8.16 -38.35
N ILE A 21 5.29 -7.75 -37.71
CA ILE A 21 6.14 -8.69 -36.99
C ILE A 21 5.50 -8.89 -35.62
N ARG A 22 4.80 -10.02 -35.43
CA ARG A 22 4.54 -10.52 -34.08
C ARG A 22 5.89 -10.79 -33.43
N CYS A 23 6.28 -9.94 -32.48
CA CYS A 23 7.45 -10.18 -31.65
C CYS A 23 7.30 -11.54 -30.96
N ARG A 24 8.08 -12.54 -31.40
CA ARG A 24 8.18 -13.82 -30.68
C ARG A 24 8.80 -13.67 -29.29
N ASP A 25 9.47 -12.54 -29.03
CA ASP A 25 10.15 -12.22 -27.76
C ASP A 25 9.52 -11.04 -27.00
N GLU A 26 8.28 -10.65 -27.32
CA GLU A 26 7.53 -9.73 -26.46
C GLU A 26 7.30 -10.40 -25.11
N PRO A 27 7.77 -9.82 -23.99
CA PRO A 27 7.52 -10.45 -22.71
C PRO A 27 6.01 -10.50 -22.49
N PRO A 28 5.49 -11.60 -21.90
CA PRO A 28 4.06 -11.89 -21.90
C PRO A 28 3.16 -10.76 -21.38
N MET A 29 3.71 -9.90 -20.54
CA MET A 29 3.00 -8.80 -19.87
C MET A 29 2.73 -7.59 -20.78
N LEU A 30 3.51 -7.39 -21.85
CA LEU A 30 3.29 -6.33 -22.84
C LEU A 30 2.45 -6.77 -24.04
N ARG A 31 2.11 -8.07 -24.13
CA ARG A 31 1.30 -8.59 -25.24
C ARG A 31 -0.03 -7.83 -25.39
N GLY A 32 -0.26 -7.31 -26.59
CA GLY A 32 -1.48 -6.57 -26.93
C GLY A 32 -1.40 -5.05 -26.70
N LEU A 33 -0.29 -4.55 -26.13
CA LEU A 33 0.16 -3.20 -26.45
C LEU A 33 0.69 -3.26 -27.88
N ARG A 34 0.25 -2.37 -28.78
CA ARG A 34 0.80 -2.36 -30.16
C ARG A 34 2.27 -1.95 -30.05
N ALA A 35 3.16 -2.93 -30.10
CA ALA A 35 4.58 -2.73 -30.28
C ALA A 35 4.94 -3.13 -31.70
N GLU A 36 5.01 -2.15 -32.60
CA GLU A 36 5.43 -2.40 -33.97
C GLU A 36 6.96 -2.32 -34.00
N ARG A 37 7.60 -3.49 -34.22
CA ARG A 37 9.03 -3.58 -34.45
C ARG A 37 9.28 -3.40 -35.94
N LEU A 38 9.85 -2.27 -36.29
CA LEU A 38 10.27 -1.98 -37.65
C LEU A 38 11.75 -2.39 -37.76
N ILE A 39 11.99 -3.47 -38.51
CA ILE A 39 13.34 -3.94 -38.82
C ILE A 39 13.74 -3.27 -40.12
N TRP A 40 14.83 -2.51 -40.08
CA TRP A 40 15.36 -1.86 -41.26
C TRP A 40 16.36 -2.77 -41.99
N GLN A 41 16.28 -2.78 -43.32
CA GLN A 41 17.34 -3.24 -44.19
C GLN A 41 17.87 -2.02 -44.97
N PRO A 42 19.19 -1.79 -45.03
CA PRO A 42 19.76 -0.67 -45.76
C PRO A 42 19.26 -0.64 -47.20
N ALA A 43 18.70 0.51 -47.61
CA ALA A 43 18.50 0.79 -49.02
C ALA A 43 19.88 0.95 -49.66
N ALA A 44 20.20 0.04 -50.58
CA ALA A 44 21.51 -0.16 -51.21
C ALA A 44 22.60 -0.69 -50.25
N ALA A 45 23.14 -1.86 -50.62
CA ALA A 45 24.24 -2.50 -49.93
C ALA A 45 25.46 -1.55 -49.86
N GLY A 46 25.79 -1.09 -48.66
CA GLY A 46 27.12 -0.52 -48.38
C GLY A 46 27.16 0.88 -47.76
N GLU A 47 26.05 1.58 -47.54
CA GLU A 47 26.12 2.83 -46.77
C GLU A 47 26.17 2.52 -45.27
N PRO A 48 27.28 2.86 -44.56
CA PRO A 48 27.31 2.78 -43.11
C PRO A 48 26.29 3.76 -42.55
N LEU A 49 25.56 3.35 -41.52
CA LEU A 49 24.71 4.26 -40.79
C LEU A 49 25.55 5.44 -40.28
N PRO A 50 25.06 6.69 -40.39
CA PRO A 50 25.67 7.77 -39.64
C PRO A 50 25.64 7.38 -38.16
N GLU A 51 26.76 7.53 -37.46
CA GLU A 51 26.76 7.52 -36.00
C GLU A 51 25.79 8.62 -35.55
N LEU A 52 24.55 8.22 -35.24
CA LEU A 52 23.54 9.16 -34.77
C LEU A 52 24.05 9.72 -33.44
N ARG A 53 24.51 10.96 -33.48
CA ARG A 53 24.83 11.67 -32.25
C ARG A 53 23.50 11.95 -31.56
N PRO A 54 23.48 12.00 -30.21
CA PRO A 54 22.27 12.25 -29.43
C PRO A 54 21.66 13.63 -29.64
N ASP A 55 22.13 14.40 -30.62
CA ASP A 55 21.55 15.69 -30.91
C ASP A 55 20.13 15.50 -31.47
N ALA A 56 19.24 16.41 -31.07
CA ALA A 56 17.84 16.34 -31.45
C ALA A 56 17.61 16.62 -32.95
N GLN A 57 18.57 17.21 -33.67
CA GLN A 57 18.45 17.55 -35.10
C GLN A 57 18.77 16.37 -36.02
N GLU A 58 19.82 15.60 -35.75
CA GLU A 58 20.20 14.38 -36.47
C GLU A 58 19.16 13.28 -36.27
N VAL A 59 18.70 13.08 -35.03
CA VAL A 59 17.63 12.12 -34.73
C VAL A 59 16.32 12.56 -35.38
N ARG A 60 16.01 13.87 -35.39
CA ARG A 60 14.86 14.42 -36.12
C ARG A 60 14.98 14.21 -37.61
N ALA A 61 16.12 14.49 -38.23
CA ALA A 61 16.36 14.24 -39.66
C ALA A 61 16.23 12.75 -40.02
N TYR A 62 16.66 11.86 -39.13
CA TYR A 62 16.53 10.42 -39.27
C TYR A 62 15.07 9.95 -39.19
N LEU A 63 14.31 10.42 -38.19
CA LEU A 63 12.88 10.12 -38.05
C LEU A 63 12.05 10.70 -39.19
N LEU A 64 12.42 11.87 -39.71
CA LEU A 64 11.78 12.52 -40.84
C LEU A 64 11.83 11.72 -42.13
N ARG A 65 12.99 11.09 -42.39
CA ARG A 65 13.13 10.14 -43.51
C ARG A 65 12.24 8.91 -43.35
N PHE A 66 11.87 8.55 -42.12
CA PHE A 66 11.15 7.32 -41.81
C PHE A 66 9.64 7.53 -41.58
N ALA A 67 9.22 8.70 -41.10
CA ALA A 67 7.81 9.00 -40.84
C ALA A 67 6.97 9.11 -42.13
N GLY A 68 7.59 9.24 -43.30
CA GLY A 68 6.92 9.10 -44.60
C GLY A 68 6.30 7.70 -44.85
N SER A 69 6.60 6.70 -44.01
CA SER A 69 5.97 5.37 -44.05
C SER A 69 5.10 5.05 -42.84
N LEU A 70 4.89 6.00 -41.90
CA LEU A 70 3.86 5.83 -40.87
C LEU A 70 2.49 6.02 -41.54
N PRO A 71 1.50 5.15 -41.27
CA PRO A 71 0.17 5.30 -41.87
C PRO A 71 -0.42 6.64 -41.43
N GLU A 72 -0.60 7.56 -42.38
CA GLU A 72 -1.28 8.83 -42.16
C GLU A 72 -2.66 8.57 -41.54
N PRO A 73 -3.09 9.44 -40.61
CA PRO A 73 -4.12 10.38 -41.03
C PRO A 73 -3.79 11.75 -40.46
N THR A 74 -3.07 12.56 -41.22
CA THR A 74 -3.04 14.04 -41.22
C THR A 74 -1.70 14.46 -41.77
N GLY A 75 -1.70 15.34 -42.79
CA GLY A 75 -0.50 15.87 -43.45
C GLY A 75 0.39 16.74 -42.56
N CYS A 76 0.86 16.19 -41.45
CA CYS A 76 1.84 16.79 -40.56
C CYS A 76 3.22 16.30 -40.98
N SER A 77 4.08 17.22 -41.44
CA SER A 77 5.50 16.94 -41.57
C SER A 77 6.02 16.47 -40.21
N ALA A 78 6.63 15.28 -40.12
CA ALA A 78 7.09 14.69 -38.85
C ALA A 78 8.12 15.57 -38.09
N VAL A 79 8.53 16.68 -38.71
CA VAL A 79 9.33 17.79 -38.18
C VAL A 79 8.63 18.42 -36.96
N ALA A 80 7.29 18.47 -37.01
CA ALA A 80 6.42 19.12 -36.04
C ALA A 80 5.92 18.17 -34.93
N LEU A 81 6.03 16.86 -35.18
CA LEU A 81 5.54 15.80 -34.31
C LEU A 81 6.60 15.29 -33.33
N VAL A 82 7.81 15.85 -33.21
CA VAL A 82 8.77 15.39 -32.20
C VAL A 82 8.75 16.34 -31.02
N ARG A 83 8.24 15.87 -29.89
CA ARG A 83 8.16 16.63 -28.64
C ARG A 83 9.49 16.62 -27.89
N ARG A 84 10.16 15.47 -27.83
CA ARG A 84 11.40 15.29 -27.06
C ARG A 84 12.25 14.18 -27.66
N VAL A 85 13.57 14.40 -27.69
CA VAL A 85 14.56 13.36 -28.00
C VAL A 85 15.53 13.23 -26.82
N GLU A 86 15.79 12.00 -26.36
CA GLU A 86 16.72 11.74 -25.25
C GLU A 86 17.52 10.46 -25.51
N ARG A 87 18.82 10.45 -25.20
CA ARG A 87 19.65 9.24 -25.26
C ARG A 87 19.76 8.60 -23.89
N ARG A 88 19.48 7.30 -23.78
CA ARG A 88 19.72 6.50 -22.56
C ARG A 88 20.41 5.19 -22.94
N GLY A 89 21.68 5.05 -22.58
CA GLY A 89 22.51 3.92 -23.01
C GLY A 89 22.64 3.85 -24.55
N ASN A 90 22.33 2.69 -25.12
CA ASN A 90 22.37 2.41 -26.57
C ASN A 90 21.03 2.65 -27.28
N ALA A 91 20.06 3.26 -26.59
CA ALA A 91 18.76 3.61 -27.14
C ALA A 91 18.58 5.14 -27.23
N LEU A 92 17.98 5.61 -28.32
CA LEU A 92 17.41 6.96 -28.39
C LEU A 92 15.91 6.86 -28.12
N TYR A 93 15.36 7.87 -27.47
CA TYR A 93 13.97 7.98 -27.10
C TYR A 93 13.40 9.17 -27.84
N VAL A 94 12.29 8.97 -28.52
CA VAL A 94 11.62 10.01 -29.30
C VAL A 94 10.17 10.01 -28.88
N GLU A 95 9.77 11.06 -28.17
CA GLU A 95 8.38 11.33 -27.82
C GLU A 95 7.75 12.12 -28.96
N LEU A 96 6.60 11.65 -29.45
CA LEU A 96 5.88 12.36 -30.49
C LEU A 96 4.91 13.40 -29.90
N ARG A 97 4.75 14.54 -30.56
CA ARG A 97 3.81 15.62 -30.26
C ARG A 97 2.46 15.22 -30.86
N ASP A 98 1.39 15.46 -30.12
CA ASP A 98 0.00 15.22 -30.54
C ASP A 98 -0.38 13.75 -30.82
N LEU A 99 0.50 12.80 -30.47
CA LEU A 99 0.28 11.36 -30.48
C LEU A 99 0.83 10.75 -29.18
N ASP A 100 0.02 9.99 -28.43
CA ASP A 100 0.44 9.30 -27.20
C ASP A 100 1.29 8.05 -27.52
N VAL A 101 2.40 8.25 -28.21
CA VAL A 101 3.28 7.20 -28.73
C VAL A 101 4.74 7.52 -28.41
N ALA A 102 5.48 6.49 -27.95
CA ALA A 102 6.91 6.58 -27.70
C ALA A 102 7.70 5.71 -28.69
N VAL A 103 8.76 6.26 -29.27
CA VAL A 103 9.62 5.57 -30.24
C VAL A 103 11.01 5.33 -29.64
N VAL A 104 11.45 4.07 -29.66
CA VAL A 104 12.74 3.63 -29.10
C VAL A 104 13.59 2.94 -30.18
N PRO A 105 14.48 3.67 -30.88
CA PRO A 105 15.55 3.09 -31.70
C PRO A 105 16.62 2.39 -30.87
N ARG A 106 17.02 1.18 -31.29
CA ARG A 106 18.21 0.47 -30.81
C ARG A 106 19.31 0.51 -31.87
N LEU A 107 20.36 1.27 -31.58
CA LEU A 107 21.43 1.56 -32.55
C LEU A 107 22.19 0.31 -32.99
N GLU A 108 22.38 -0.66 -32.08
CA GLU A 108 23.10 -1.92 -32.38
C GLU A 108 22.29 -2.94 -33.19
N GLN A 109 20.97 -2.79 -33.26
CA GLN A 109 20.06 -3.81 -33.84
C GLN A 109 19.25 -3.29 -35.04
N HIS A 110 19.50 -2.06 -35.50
CA HIS A 110 18.76 -1.39 -36.60
C HIS A 110 17.24 -1.55 -36.48
N SER A 111 16.72 -1.52 -35.25
CA SER A 111 15.31 -1.76 -34.97
C SER A 111 14.71 -0.59 -34.23
N LEU A 112 13.53 -0.16 -34.69
CA LEU A 112 12.72 0.88 -34.07
C LEU A 112 11.49 0.22 -33.46
N VAL A 113 11.22 0.50 -32.19
CA VAL A 113 10.02 -0.01 -31.49
C VAL A 113 9.11 1.15 -31.15
N VAL A 114 7.88 1.08 -31.60
CA VAL A 114 6.82 2.06 -31.35
C VAL A 114 5.91 1.56 -30.23
N PHE A 115 5.64 2.35 -29.19
CA PHE A 115 4.78 1.97 -28.07
C PHE A 115 3.55 2.87 -27.95
N ASP A 116 2.36 2.27 -27.88
CA ASP A 116 1.10 2.95 -27.52
C ASP A 116 1.03 3.21 -26.01
N LEU A 117 1.30 4.46 -25.60
CA LEU A 117 1.27 4.86 -24.19
C LEU A 117 -0.16 4.89 -23.63
N ALA A 118 -1.16 5.16 -24.46
CA ALA A 118 -2.56 5.14 -24.04
C ALA A 118 -3.02 3.71 -23.71
N ALA A 119 -2.56 2.71 -24.48
CA ALA A 119 -2.81 1.31 -24.16
C ALA A 119 -2.11 0.88 -22.87
N LEU A 120 -0.87 1.34 -22.64
CA LEU A 120 -0.13 1.09 -21.39
C LEU A 120 -0.87 1.68 -20.18
N ARG A 121 -1.34 2.93 -20.29
CA ARG A 121 -2.16 3.59 -19.28
C ARG A 121 -3.44 2.80 -18.97
N ARG A 122 -4.23 2.43 -19.99
CA ARG A 122 -5.45 1.62 -19.81
C ARG A 122 -5.16 0.28 -19.12
N ARG A 123 -4.00 -0.32 -19.38
CA ARG A 123 -3.61 -1.58 -18.73
C ARG A 123 -3.25 -1.36 -17.25
N ILE A 124 -2.49 -0.31 -16.95
CA ILE A 124 -2.17 0.11 -15.58
C ILE A 124 -3.44 0.37 -14.78
N GLU A 125 -4.39 1.13 -15.33
CA GLU A 125 -5.68 1.42 -14.71
C GLU A 125 -6.50 0.15 -14.46
N ARG A 126 -6.50 -0.79 -15.41
CA ARG A 126 -7.16 -2.09 -15.24
C ARG A 126 -6.54 -2.90 -14.10
N LEU A 127 -5.21 -2.94 -14.00
CA LEU A 127 -4.52 -3.62 -12.91
C LEU A 127 -4.82 -2.96 -11.55
N HIS A 128 -4.90 -1.62 -11.51
CA HIS A 128 -5.34 -0.89 -10.33
C HIS A 128 -6.76 -1.28 -9.91
N GLY A 129 -7.71 -1.30 -10.86
CA GLY A 129 -9.10 -1.70 -10.57
C GLY A 129 -9.25 -3.15 -10.10
N GLN A 130 -8.30 -4.01 -10.45
CA GLN A 130 -8.24 -5.42 -10.03
C GLN A 130 -7.42 -5.65 -8.75
N ASN A 131 -6.86 -4.60 -8.13
CA ASN A 131 -5.93 -4.70 -7.00
C ASN A 131 -4.68 -5.57 -7.28
N ARG A 132 -4.27 -5.70 -8.55
CA ARG A 132 -3.10 -6.49 -8.99
C ARG A 132 -1.83 -5.64 -8.96
N TRP A 133 -1.46 -5.18 -7.76
CA TRP A 133 -0.37 -4.21 -7.56
C TRP A 133 1.02 -4.78 -7.89
N SER A 134 1.27 -6.06 -7.63
CA SER A 134 2.53 -6.73 -7.97
C SER A 134 2.77 -6.73 -9.48
N GLU A 135 1.77 -7.14 -10.25
CA GLU A 135 1.83 -7.17 -11.71
C GLU A 135 1.94 -5.78 -12.32
N ASN A 136 1.33 -4.77 -11.67
CA ASN A 136 1.53 -3.39 -12.07
C ASN A 136 2.99 -2.95 -11.92
N LEU A 137 3.66 -3.32 -10.81
CA LEU A 137 5.08 -3.04 -10.62
C LEU A 137 5.96 -3.78 -11.62
N GLU A 138 5.62 -5.02 -11.96
CA GLU A 138 6.32 -5.78 -13.02
C GLU A 138 6.18 -5.09 -14.38
N LEU A 139 4.95 -4.69 -14.74
CA LEU A 139 4.66 -3.95 -15.98
C LEU A 139 5.45 -2.62 -16.04
N ILE A 140 5.49 -1.86 -14.95
CA ILE A 140 6.25 -0.60 -14.88
C ILE A 140 7.76 -0.86 -14.96
N ALA A 141 8.27 -1.88 -14.27
CA ALA A 141 9.68 -2.24 -14.34
C ALA A 141 10.09 -2.64 -15.76
N GLU A 142 9.21 -3.34 -16.47
CA GLU A 142 9.43 -3.71 -17.86
C GLU A 142 9.38 -2.49 -18.80
N ALA A 143 8.39 -1.62 -18.63
CA ALA A 143 8.31 -0.35 -19.35
C ALA A 143 9.60 0.47 -19.17
N ARG A 144 10.14 0.53 -17.95
CA ARG A 144 11.43 1.19 -17.67
C ARG A 144 12.66 0.49 -18.25
N ARG A 145 12.68 -0.84 -18.35
CA ARG A 145 13.75 -1.55 -19.07
C ARG A 145 13.77 -1.21 -20.55
N LEU A 146 12.61 -0.90 -21.10
CA LEU A 146 12.45 -0.37 -22.46
C LEU A 146 12.71 1.15 -22.50
N GLY A 147 12.97 1.77 -21.36
CA GLY A 147 13.25 3.18 -21.08
C GLY A 147 12.06 4.12 -21.20
N LEU A 148 10.85 3.56 -21.19
CA LEU A 148 9.63 4.31 -20.95
C LEU A 148 9.63 4.70 -19.47
N ASP A 149 9.96 5.97 -19.18
CA ASP A 149 9.87 6.52 -17.83
C ASP A 149 9.30 7.94 -17.92
N ASN A 150 8.20 8.15 -17.22
CA ASN A 150 7.51 9.42 -17.14
C ASN A 150 6.88 9.58 -15.75
N GLU A 151 6.40 10.79 -15.44
CA GLU A 151 5.87 11.09 -14.11
C GLU A 151 4.62 10.26 -13.77
N GLU A 152 3.86 9.86 -14.78
CA GLU A 152 2.68 9.02 -14.59
C GLU A 152 3.04 7.60 -14.17
N LEU A 153 4.01 6.96 -14.84
CA LEU A 153 4.53 5.65 -14.45
C LEU A 153 5.14 5.71 -13.05
N ALA A 154 5.88 6.77 -12.75
CA ALA A 154 6.42 7.00 -11.40
C ALA A 154 5.30 7.16 -10.36
N ALA A 155 4.24 7.90 -10.66
CA ALA A 155 3.09 8.06 -9.78
C ALA A 155 2.32 6.73 -9.57
N SER A 156 2.10 5.98 -10.65
CA SER A 156 1.51 4.64 -10.63
C SER A 156 2.32 3.69 -9.77
N GLU A 157 3.64 3.68 -9.92
CA GLU A 157 4.54 2.86 -9.13
C GLU A 157 4.47 3.21 -7.65
N ARG A 158 4.53 4.50 -7.29
CA ARG A 158 4.41 4.96 -5.90
C ARG A 158 3.09 4.49 -5.28
N ARG A 159 1.99 4.57 -6.04
CA ARG A 159 0.67 4.08 -5.61
C ARG A 159 0.67 2.57 -5.42
N ALA A 160 1.18 1.80 -6.38
CA ALA A 160 1.23 0.35 -6.32
C ALA A 160 2.10 -0.16 -5.16
N ARG A 161 3.27 0.45 -4.93
CA ARG A 161 4.14 0.15 -3.78
C ARG A 161 3.42 0.41 -2.46
N LEU A 162 2.73 1.56 -2.34
CA LEU A 162 2.01 1.91 -1.12
C LEU A 162 0.87 0.92 -0.80
N GLN A 163 0.12 0.48 -1.82
CA GLN A 163 -0.93 -0.51 -1.63
C GLN A 163 -0.38 -1.89 -1.30
N LEU A 164 0.76 -2.27 -1.90
CA LEU A 164 1.44 -3.51 -1.55
C LEU A 164 1.94 -3.49 -0.11
N ASP A 165 2.53 -2.37 0.33
CA ASP A 165 2.93 -2.17 1.73
C ASP A 165 1.74 -2.31 2.68
N ARG A 166 0.58 -1.74 2.33
CA ARG A 166 -0.65 -1.88 3.11
C ARG A 166 -1.07 -3.34 3.21
N GLN A 167 -1.15 -4.04 2.08
CA GLN A 167 -1.57 -5.45 2.04
C GLN A 167 -0.63 -6.35 2.85
N GLN A 168 0.68 -6.19 2.66
CA GLN A 168 1.71 -6.97 3.38
C GLN A 168 1.68 -6.67 4.87
N GLY A 169 1.65 -5.39 5.26
CA GLY A 169 1.61 -4.98 6.66
C GLY A 169 0.39 -5.52 7.41
N LEU A 170 -0.80 -5.37 6.82
CA LEU A 170 -2.04 -5.87 7.42
C LEU A 170 -2.10 -7.40 7.45
N ALA A 171 -1.59 -8.08 6.41
CA ALA A 171 -1.52 -9.54 6.39
C ALA A 171 -0.55 -10.09 7.44
N ALA A 172 0.65 -9.52 7.54
CA ALA A 172 1.64 -9.88 8.56
C ALA A 172 1.08 -9.69 9.98
N PHE A 173 0.39 -8.57 10.23
CA PHE A 173 -0.27 -8.32 11.51
C PHE A 173 -1.32 -9.38 11.87
N ARG A 174 -2.21 -9.72 10.92
CA ARG A 174 -3.25 -10.75 11.12
C ARG A 174 -2.67 -12.13 11.42
N GLN A 175 -1.47 -12.42 10.90
CA GLN A 175 -0.75 -13.67 11.15
C GLN A 175 0.11 -13.64 12.43
N GLY A 176 0.05 -12.56 13.21
CA GLY A 176 0.85 -12.40 14.44
C GLY A 176 2.32 -12.08 14.19
N ARG A 177 2.74 -11.86 12.94
CA ARG A 177 4.11 -11.47 12.56
C ARG A 177 4.31 -9.97 12.74
N TYR A 178 4.18 -9.49 13.98
CA TYR A 178 4.14 -8.06 14.29
C TYR A 178 5.40 -7.31 13.83
N ARG A 179 6.58 -7.91 14.00
CA ARG A 179 7.85 -7.29 13.59
C ARG A 179 7.93 -7.05 12.09
N GLU A 180 7.41 -7.97 11.29
CA GLU A 180 7.35 -7.84 9.83
C GLU A 180 6.28 -6.82 9.39
N ALA A 181 5.23 -6.64 10.19
CA ALA A 181 4.14 -5.69 9.89
C ALA A 181 4.56 -4.23 10.07
N VAL A 182 5.47 -3.91 10.99
CA VAL A 182 5.82 -2.53 11.37
C VAL A 182 6.32 -1.70 10.18
N ALA A 183 7.32 -2.18 9.43
CA ALA A 183 7.94 -1.35 8.40
C ALA A 183 6.99 -1.02 7.22
N PRO A 184 6.23 -1.97 6.65
CA PRO A 184 5.22 -1.66 5.63
C PRO A 184 4.12 -0.72 6.16
N LEU A 185 3.56 -0.99 7.35
CA LEU A 185 2.52 -0.15 7.94
C LEU A 185 3.02 1.27 8.23
N ALA A 186 4.27 1.44 8.69
CA ALA A 186 4.87 2.75 8.94
C ALA A 186 5.02 3.57 7.65
N ARG A 187 5.37 2.94 6.52
CA ARG A 187 5.42 3.62 5.22
C ARG A 187 4.04 4.11 4.79
N VAL A 188 3.01 3.29 4.99
CA VAL A 188 1.61 3.67 4.70
C VAL A 188 1.16 4.79 5.63
N ALA A 189 1.30 4.64 6.95
CA ALA A 189 0.91 5.65 7.94
C ALA A 189 1.60 7.01 7.72
N LYS A 190 2.85 7.02 7.24
CA LYS A 190 3.56 8.26 6.89
C LYS A 190 2.93 8.99 5.71
N LYS A 191 2.41 8.26 4.72
CA LYS A 191 1.80 8.82 3.51
C LYS A 191 0.30 9.11 3.68
N GLU A 192 -0.37 8.29 4.47
CA GLU A 192 -1.81 8.36 4.73
C GLU A 192 -2.04 8.51 6.25
N PRO A 193 -1.66 9.64 6.87
CA PRO A 193 -1.75 9.82 8.33
C PRO A 193 -3.19 9.93 8.86
N ARG A 194 -4.19 9.92 7.96
CA ARG A 194 -5.62 9.89 8.28
C ARG A 194 -6.25 8.51 8.12
N ASP A 195 -5.48 7.52 7.66
CA ASP A 195 -5.94 6.14 7.65
C ASP A 195 -5.89 5.60 9.09
N LEU A 196 -7.02 5.69 9.78
CA LEU A 196 -7.17 5.29 11.17
C LEU A 196 -6.84 3.81 11.35
N ASP A 197 -7.31 2.94 10.45
CA ASP A 197 -7.16 1.49 10.55
C ASP A 197 -5.70 1.07 10.47
N VAL A 198 -4.94 1.61 9.51
CA VAL A 198 -3.51 1.33 9.38
C VAL A 198 -2.73 1.87 10.57
N CYS A 199 -3.05 3.08 11.03
CA CYS A 199 -2.34 3.69 12.16
C CYS A 199 -2.64 2.98 13.49
N LEU A 200 -3.88 2.56 13.73
CA LEU A 200 -4.26 1.72 14.88
C LEU A 200 -3.56 0.36 14.81
N THR A 201 -3.51 -0.24 13.61
CA THR A 201 -2.82 -1.53 13.42
C THR A 201 -1.32 -1.40 13.69
N LEU A 202 -0.69 -0.30 13.25
CA LEU A 202 0.72 0.00 13.56
C LEU A 202 0.95 0.17 15.06
N ALA A 203 0.08 0.93 15.74
CA ALA A 203 0.16 1.10 17.19
C ALA A 203 0.00 -0.24 17.94
N ARG A 204 -0.95 -1.07 17.53
CA ARG A 204 -1.14 -2.43 18.05
C ARG A 204 0.08 -3.30 17.79
N ALA A 205 0.70 -3.22 16.62
CA ALA A 205 1.91 -3.97 16.29
C ALA A 205 3.06 -3.59 17.24
N HIS A 206 3.30 -2.30 17.44
CA HIS A 206 4.29 -1.80 18.41
C HIS A 206 3.97 -2.26 19.84
N TYR A 207 2.70 -2.20 20.26
CA TYR A 207 2.27 -2.69 21.57
C TYR A 207 2.58 -4.19 21.75
N ARG A 208 2.28 -5.03 20.76
CA ARG A 208 2.53 -6.48 20.81
C ARG A 208 4.02 -6.81 20.82
N LEU A 209 4.86 -5.95 20.26
CA LEU A 209 6.32 -6.03 20.34
C LEU A 209 6.90 -5.46 21.64
N ARG A 210 6.05 -4.95 22.55
CA ARG A 210 6.45 -4.22 23.75
C ARG A 210 7.23 -2.93 23.48
N GLU A 211 7.11 -2.38 22.27
CA GLU A 211 7.69 -1.12 21.85
C GLU A 211 6.79 0.04 22.28
N TYR A 212 6.54 0.15 23.59
CA TYR A 212 5.54 1.05 24.15
C TYR A 212 5.78 2.51 23.76
N GLY A 213 7.04 2.96 23.67
CA GLY A 213 7.40 4.33 23.23
C GLY A 213 6.85 4.67 21.84
N ALA A 214 7.03 3.76 20.89
CA ALA A 214 6.54 3.92 19.53
C ALA A 214 5.01 3.84 19.47
N ALA A 215 4.41 2.93 20.26
CA ALA A 215 2.95 2.82 20.39
C ALA A 215 2.33 4.12 20.93
N SER A 216 2.80 4.65 22.06
CA SER A 216 2.31 5.93 22.63
C SER A 216 2.46 7.08 21.65
N THR A 217 3.60 7.18 20.95
CA THR A 217 3.83 8.27 19.99
C THR A 217 2.82 8.23 18.84
N THR A 218 2.54 7.04 18.33
CA THR A 218 1.56 6.82 17.26
C THR A 218 0.14 7.14 17.75
N LEU A 219 -0.22 6.64 18.92
CA LEU A 219 -1.55 6.83 19.51
C LEU A 219 -1.81 8.29 19.93
N ALA A 220 -0.81 9.01 20.46
CA ALA A 220 -0.95 10.42 20.80
C ALA A 220 -1.24 11.29 19.57
N ARG A 221 -0.64 10.95 18.42
CA ARG A 221 -0.97 11.60 17.14
C ARG A 221 -2.39 11.28 16.70
N LEU A 222 -2.82 10.02 16.85
CA LEU A 222 -4.19 9.62 16.54
C LEU A 222 -5.21 10.31 17.44
N GLN A 223 -4.96 10.42 18.74
CA GLN A 223 -5.86 11.07 19.70
C GLN A 223 -6.08 12.54 19.35
N ARG A 224 -5.01 13.26 18.96
CA ARG A 224 -5.12 14.65 18.50
C ARG A 224 -5.91 14.79 17.20
N ARG A 225 -5.85 13.79 16.32
CA ARG A 225 -6.49 13.81 15.01
C ARG A 225 -7.94 13.33 15.05
N PHE A 226 -8.22 12.40 15.94
CA PHE A 226 -9.49 11.69 16.10
C PHE A 226 -9.83 11.63 17.60
N PRO A 227 -10.21 12.76 18.20
CA PRO A 227 -10.47 12.85 19.65
C PRO A 227 -11.63 11.94 20.10
N ASP A 228 -12.59 11.68 19.21
CA ASP A 228 -13.79 10.91 19.50
C ASP A 228 -13.64 9.40 19.19
N GLN A 229 -12.42 8.91 18.95
CA GLN A 229 -12.17 7.50 18.69
C GLN A 229 -11.84 6.74 19.97
N PRO A 230 -12.79 5.99 20.55
CA PRO A 230 -12.62 5.43 21.89
C PRO A 230 -11.57 4.31 21.92
N GLU A 231 -11.35 3.64 20.79
CA GLU A 231 -10.29 2.64 20.68
C GLU A 231 -8.89 3.23 20.89
N VAL A 232 -8.67 4.49 20.48
CA VAL A 232 -7.37 5.16 20.69
C VAL A 232 -7.11 5.33 22.19
N ALA A 233 -8.12 5.77 22.94
CA ALA A 233 -8.03 5.89 24.39
C ALA A 233 -7.81 4.52 25.07
N TYR A 234 -8.52 3.49 24.61
CA TYR A 234 -8.32 2.12 25.09
C TYR A 234 -6.88 1.63 24.88
N LEU A 235 -6.31 1.80 23.68
CA LEU A 235 -4.94 1.37 23.39
C LEU A 235 -3.90 2.19 24.18
N LEU A 236 -4.13 3.50 24.39
CA LEU A 236 -3.27 4.30 25.28
C LEU A 236 -3.31 3.76 26.71
N GLY A 237 -4.50 3.40 27.20
CA GLY A 237 -4.66 2.76 28.50
C GLY A 237 -3.88 1.45 28.60
N LEU A 238 -3.94 0.58 27.59
CA LEU A 238 -3.16 -0.66 27.56
C LEU A 238 -1.64 -0.41 27.59
N VAL A 239 -1.19 0.60 26.84
CA VAL A 239 0.24 0.96 26.79
C VAL A 239 0.71 1.48 28.15
N GLU A 240 -0.05 2.35 28.81
CA GLU A 240 0.31 2.87 30.13
C GLU A 240 0.21 1.79 31.22
N LEU A 241 -0.79 0.91 31.14
CA LEU A 241 -0.91 -0.24 32.03
C LEU A 241 0.32 -1.16 31.89
N SER A 242 0.80 -1.40 30.68
CA SER A 242 2.01 -2.21 30.43
C SER A 242 3.32 -1.54 30.86
N ARG A 243 3.27 -0.25 31.22
CA ARG A 243 4.37 0.49 31.82
C ARG A 243 4.23 0.63 33.34
N ASP A 244 3.27 -0.07 33.94
CA ASP A 244 2.88 0.06 35.35
C ASP A 244 2.39 1.45 35.76
N ASN A 245 2.01 2.30 34.79
CA ASN A 245 1.44 3.63 35.03
C ASN A 245 -0.07 3.54 35.26
N HIS A 246 -0.47 2.87 36.34
CA HIS A 246 -1.86 2.55 36.66
C HIS A 246 -2.79 3.77 36.68
N GLU A 247 -2.33 4.91 37.20
CA GLU A 247 -3.13 6.15 37.26
C GLU A 247 -3.48 6.68 35.86
N LEU A 248 -2.48 6.75 34.96
CA LEU A 248 -2.68 7.19 33.58
C LEU A 248 -3.53 6.18 32.80
N ALA A 249 -3.30 4.88 33.01
CA ALA A 249 -4.11 3.81 32.44
C ALA A 249 -5.60 3.97 32.79
N ILE A 250 -5.92 4.20 34.06
CA ILE A 250 -7.29 4.40 34.54
C ILE A 250 -7.93 5.61 33.86
N GLY A 251 -7.21 6.73 33.73
CA GLY A 251 -7.70 7.92 33.04
C GLY A 251 -8.09 7.63 31.58
N HIS A 252 -7.21 6.92 30.86
CA HIS A 252 -7.44 6.53 29.48
C HIS A 252 -8.59 5.51 29.32
N PHE A 253 -8.67 4.50 30.18
CA PHE A 253 -9.77 3.53 30.12
C PHE A 253 -11.12 4.16 30.48
N ARG A 254 -11.18 5.06 31.47
CA ARG A 254 -12.41 5.82 31.77
C ARG A 254 -12.89 6.60 30.56
N ALA A 255 -11.99 7.26 29.83
CA ALA A 255 -12.34 7.98 28.61
C ALA A 255 -12.89 7.03 27.54
N ALA A 256 -12.28 5.85 27.35
CA ALA A 256 -12.76 4.84 26.41
C ALA A 256 -14.15 4.31 26.78
N VAL A 257 -14.38 3.99 28.06
CA VAL A 257 -15.67 3.52 28.58
C VAL A 257 -16.76 4.59 28.45
N ALA A 258 -16.43 5.86 28.73
CA ALA A 258 -17.36 6.98 28.60
C ALA A 258 -17.79 7.21 27.13
N ALA A 259 -16.93 6.87 26.18
CA ALA A 259 -17.19 6.94 24.75
C ALA A 259 -17.74 5.62 24.15
N GLY A 260 -18.26 4.72 24.99
CA GLY A 260 -18.98 3.51 24.54
C GLY A 260 -18.08 2.38 24.05
N TYR A 261 -16.88 2.24 24.62
CA TYR A 261 -16.00 1.09 24.36
C TYR A 261 -15.98 0.16 25.57
N GLU A 262 -17.02 -0.65 25.71
CA GLU A 262 -17.29 -1.51 26.87
C GLU A 262 -16.17 -2.50 27.16
N ARG A 263 -15.42 -2.90 26.13
CA ARG A 263 -14.24 -3.77 26.31
C ARG A 263 -13.18 -3.15 27.23
N ALA A 264 -13.12 -1.82 27.33
CA ALA A 264 -12.21 -1.14 28.26
C ALA A 264 -12.57 -1.36 29.74
N CYS A 265 -13.81 -1.77 30.07
CA CYS A 265 -14.24 -2.03 31.45
C CYS A 265 -13.39 -3.12 32.13
N PHE A 266 -12.95 -4.15 31.40
CA PHE A 266 -12.08 -5.19 31.95
C PHE A 266 -10.76 -4.61 32.45
N TYR A 267 -10.05 -3.88 31.59
CA TYR A 267 -8.74 -3.32 31.93
C TYR A 267 -8.84 -2.15 32.90
N LEU A 268 -9.94 -1.39 32.89
CA LEU A 268 -10.24 -0.42 33.93
C LEU A 268 -10.38 -1.10 35.29
N GLY A 269 -11.20 -2.17 35.36
CA GLY A 269 -11.39 -2.95 36.57
C GLY A 269 -10.09 -3.60 37.06
N TYR A 270 -9.27 -4.11 36.15
CA TYR A 270 -7.94 -4.65 36.46
C TYR A 270 -7.01 -3.58 37.04
N ALA A 271 -6.89 -2.41 36.38
CA ALA A 271 -6.02 -1.33 36.86
C ALA A 271 -6.47 -0.79 38.23
N LEU A 272 -7.80 -0.70 38.47
CA LEU A 272 -8.36 -0.32 39.77
C LEU A 272 -8.08 -1.37 40.86
N TYR A 273 -8.10 -2.65 40.51
CA TYR A 273 -7.77 -3.75 41.43
C TYR A 273 -6.30 -3.66 41.86
N GLU A 274 -5.37 -3.43 40.94
CA GLU A 274 -3.94 -3.27 41.24
C GLU A 274 -3.67 -2.03 42.11
N GLN A 275 -4.48 -0.97 41.99
CA GLN A 275 -4.45 0.18 42.90
C GLN A 275 -5.12 -0.05 44.26
N GLY A 276 -5.68 -1.23 44.50
CA GLY A 276 -6.40 -1.55 45.75
C GLY A 276 -7.80 -0.94 45.86
N ASN A 277 -8.31 -0.30 44.80
CA ASN A 277 -9.67 0.23 44.76
C ASN A 277 -10.68 -0.87 44.40
N TYR A 278 -10.85 -1.83 45.31
CA TYR A 278 -11.62 -3.04 45.07
C TYR A 278 -13.12 -2.78 44.81
N ALA A 279 -13.70 -1.77 45.43
CA ALA A 279 -15.11 -1.40 45.21
C ALA A 279 -15.35 -0.92 43.77
N ALA A 280 -14.51 0.01 43.28
CA ALA A 280 -14.60 0.47 41.91
C ALA A 280 -14.21 -0.63 40.91
N ALA A 281 -13.18 -1.42 41.21
CA ALA A 281 -12.76 -2.55 40.38
C ALA A 281 -13.90 -3.56 40.18
N ARG A 282 -14.60 -3.91 41.27
CA ARG A 282 -15.74 -4.83 41.22
C ARG A 282 -16.82 -4.33 40.27
N ARG A 283 -17.22 -3.05 40.37
CA ARG A 283 -18.26 -2.46 39.52
C ARG A 283 -17.91 -2.55 38.04
N GLU A 284 -16.69 -2.19 37.66
CA GLU A 284 -16.27 -2.20 36.25
C GLU A 284 -16.10 -3.62 35.71
N LEU A 285 -15.62 -4.56 36.52
CA LEU A 285 -15.55 -5.97 36.15
C LEU A 285 -16.94 -6.61 36.01
N GLU A 286 -17.90 -6.27 36.87
CA GLU A 286 -19.30 -6.72 36.74
C GLU A 286 -19.92 -6.16 35.45
N ARG A 287 -19.73 -4.87 35.16
CA ARG A 287 -20.15 -4.25 33.89
C ARG A 287 -19.52 -4.92 32.66
N PHE A 288 -18.25 -5.30 32.74
CA PHE A 288 -17.59 -6.05 31.65
C PHE A 288 -18.23 -7.43 31.40
N LEU A 289 -18.76 -8.09 32.44
CA LEU A 289 -19.43 -9.39 32.28
C LEU A 289 -20.81 -9.30 31.63
N GLU A 290 -21.42 -8.11 31.62
CA GLU A 290 -22.66 -7.82 30.90
C GLU A 290 -22.42 -7.53 29.40
N TYR A 291 -21.16 -7.36 28.99
CA TYR A 291 -20.81 -7.13 27.59
C TYR A 291 -20.84 -8.44 26.79
N ASP A 292 -21.85 -8.60 25.92
CA ASP A 292 -22.04 -9.80 25.09
C ASP A 292 -20.82 -10.17 24.22
N GLY A 293 -20.00 -9.18 23.84
CA GLY A 293 -18.80 -9.38 23.00
C GLY A 293 -17.53 -9.74 23.77
N ALA A 294 -17.63 -10.05 25.07
CA ALA A 294 -16.47 -10.24 25.93
C ALA A 294 -15.64 -11.48 25.54
N PRO A 295 -14.31 -11.35 25.34
CA PRO A 295 -13.43 -12.49 25.07
C PRO A 295 -13.45 -13.51 26.23
N ALA A 296 -13.58 -14.80 25.91
CA ALA A 296 -13.76 -15.85 26.92
C ALA A 296 -12.61 -15.93 27.94
N ASP A 297 -11.39 -15.59 27.54
CA ASP A 297 -10.22 -15.50 28.41
C ASP A 297 -10.30 -14.31 29.37
N GLU A 298 -10.65 -13.12 28.87
CA GLU A 298 -10.89 -11.93 29.68
C GLU A 298 -12.06 -12.16 30.67
N VAL A 299 -13.13 -12.85 30.26
CA VAL A 299 -14.25 -13.27 31.15
C VAL A 299 -13.78 -14.17 32.28
N ARG A 300 -12.94 -15.18 31.98
CA ARG A 300 -12.38 -16.06 33.03
C ARG A 300 -11.52 -15.28 34.01
N GLN A 301 -10.72 -14.33 33.53
CA GLN A 301 -9.88 -13.49 34.36
C GLN A 301 -10.71 -12.55 35.25
N ALA A 302 -11.73 -11.89 34.68
CA ALA A 302 -12.64 -11.02 35.42
C ALA A 302 -13.31 -11.76 36.59
N ARG A 303 -13.84 -12.96 36.33
CA ARG A 303 -14.45 -13.79 37.39
C ARG A 303 -13.46 -14.17 38.49
N ARG A 304 -12.20 -14.48 38.15
CA ARG A 304 -11.15 -14.77 39.14
C ARG A 304 -10.83 -13.54 40.02
N LEU A 305 -10.74 -12.36 39.42
CA LEU A 305 -10.50 -11.12 40.16
C LEU A 305 -11.67 -10.80 41.09
N LEU A 306 -12.91 -10.97 40.64
CA LEU A 306 -14.09 -10.78 41.48
C LEU A 306 -14.12 -11.73 42.68
N LEU A 307 -13.70 -12.99 42.52
CA LEU A 307 -13.56 -13.92 43.65
C LEU A 307 -12.50 -13.48 44.65
N ARG A 308 -11.36 -12.95 44.17
CA ARG A 308 -10.32 -12.39 45.03
C ARG A 308 -10.83 -11.20 45.83
N ILE A 309 -11.52 -10.27 45.17
CA ILE A 309 -12.14 -9.11 45.81
C ILE A 309 -13.14 -9.54 46.90
N ARG A 310 -13.92 -10.60 46.67
CA ARG A 310 -14.86 -11.14 47.67
C ARG A 310 -14.14 -11.83 48.85
N GLY A 311 -13.01 -12.49 48.59
CA GLY A 311 -12.23 -13.20 49.61
C GLY A 311 -11.32 -12.31 50.45
N SER A 312 -10.84 -11.19 49.90
CA SER A 312 -10.24 -10.10 50.66
C SER A 312 -11.37 -9.36 51.37
N ARG A 313 -11.57 -9.59 52.67
CA ARG A 313 -12.58 -8.90 53.49
C ARG A 313 -12.71 -7.43 53.09
N THR A 314 -13.76 -7.08 52.35
CA THR A 314 -14.21 -5.70 52.24
C THR A 314 -14.76 -5.36 53.61
N PRO A 315 -14.23 -4.35 54.33
CA PRO A 315 -14.69 -3.99 55.67
C PRO A 315 -16.02 -3.21 55.62
N ASP A 316 -17.00 -3.72 54.86
CA ASP A 316 -18.24 -3.01 54.57
C ASP A 316 -19.47 -3.93 54.74
N ASN A 317 -19.47 -4.73 55.82
CA ASN A 317 -20.70 -5.37 56.26
C ASN A 317 -20.80 -5.67 57.77
N ASP A 318 -19.99 -5.01 58.61
CA ASP A 318 -20.18 -5.09 60.05
C ASP A 318 -21.05 -3.92 60.54
N LEU A 319 -22.18 -4.30 61.15
CA LEU A 319 -23.06 -3.52 62.04
C LEU A 319 -24.22 -2.72 61.39
N ALA A 320 -25.22 -3.46 60.95
CA ALA A 320 -26.62 -3.11 61.24
C ALA A 320 -27.37 -4.37 61.74
N GLN A 321 -26.92 -4.93 62.86
CA GLN A 321 -27.81 -5.67 63.75
C GLN A 321 -28.26 -4.70 64.85
N PRO A 322 -29.57 -4.46 65.06
CA PRO A 322 -30.01 -3.88 66.31
C PRO A 322 -29.94 -4.97 67.39
N ASP A 323 -29.00 -4.82 68.31
CA ASP A 323 -28.89 -5.69 69.47
C ASP A 323 -30.02 -5.37 70.47
N ARG A 324 -30.93 -6.34 70.57
CA ARG A 324 -31.72 -6.79 71.73
C ARG A 324 -32.14 -5.77 72.80
N GLY A 325 -33.45 -5.58 72.90
CA GLY A 325 -34.14 -5.37 74.18
C GLY A 325 -34.81 -6.66 74.64
N HIS A 326 -34.14 -7.42 75.51
CA HIS A 326 -34.77 -8.38 76.40
C HIS A 326 -35.44 -7.60 77.54
N SER A 327 -36.74 -7.78 77.75
CA SER A 327 -37.39 -7.56 79.05
C SER A 327 -38.20 -8.81 79.36
N GLY A 328 -37.73 -9.59 80.35
CA GLY A 328 -38.43 -10.74 80.88
C GLY A 328 -39.52 -10.35 81.89
N GLY A 329 -40.34 -11.35 82.21
CA GLY A 329 -41.09 -11.58 83.46
C GLY A 329 -41.84 -10.41 84.10
N ASP A 330 -43.17 -10.48 84.13
CA ASP A 330 -43.91 -11.18 85.19
C ASP A 330 -45.30 -11.61 84.70
#